data_AF-A0AA43CE06-F1
#
_entry.id   AF-A0AA43CE06-F1
#
_cell.length_a   1.000
_cell.length_b   1.000
_cell.length_c   1.000
_cell.angle_alpha   90.00
_cell.angle_beta   90.00
_cell.angle_gamma   90.00
#
_symmetry.space_group_name_H-M   'P 1'
#
loop_
_entity.id
_entity.type
_entity.pdbx_description
1 polymer ?
#
loop_
_entity_poly.entity_id
_entity_poly.type
_entity_poly.pdbx_seq_one_letter_code
_entity_poly.pdbx_strand_id
1 'polypeptide(L)'
;MGRWLLILLALGIGCAGRQTPESSQEIVVSPIPVPQPVYPREQLSTDLQLLWGRVEDAVAVRPPEPPEGDSEEDIERWAEGPFRDWLGRRREATDRALAATYGLRTHPLFERGIGTALFGYMYEDLASSIRGAPVPENIAEDPGLLEIYTTSLTEHLTPFAELSAKAYYACLGLFLKLEDPQWGEWALYCDERGAEVVDTFKLEPPEPPVPDADPPTDLTQLLTPP
;
A
#
# COMPACT_ATOMS: atom_id res chain seq x y z
N MET A 1 28.43 42.32 -69.34
CA MET A 1 28.68 43.45 -68.41
C MET A 1 27.70 43.32 -67.24
N GLY A 2 28.19 43.31 -65.99
CA GLY A 2 27.43 43.39 -64.73
C GLY A 2 26.79 42.07 -64.26
N ARG A 3 27.25 41.39 -63.19
CA ARG A 3 27.00 41.62 -61.73
C ARG A 3 25.49 41.68 -61.39
N TRP A 4 24.91 41.12 -60.33
CA TRP A 4 25.20 40.24 -59.18
C TRP A 4 23.83 40.16 -58.41
N LEU A 5 23.68 39.29 -57.39
CA LEU A 5 22.60 39.21 -56.35
C LEU A 5 21.24 38.57 -56.74
N LEU A 6 20.89 37.37 -56.22
CA LEU A 6 20.35 37.02 -54.87
C LEU A 6 18.88 37.43 -54.67
N ILE A 7 17.99 36.46 -54.37
CA ILE A 7 17.10 36.41 -53.18
C ILE A 7 16.02 35.29 -53.31
N LEU A 8 16.19 34.30 -52.42
CA LEU A 8 15.24 33.53 -51.59
C LEU A 8 14.02 32.78 -52.17
N LEU A 9 14.11 31.44 -52.05
CA LEU A 9 13.01 30.50 -51.83
C LEU A 9 12.28 30.81 -50.50
N ALA A 10 10.95 30.65 -50.50
CA ALA A 10 10.18 30.28 -49.30
C ALA A 10 9.13 29.23 -49.68
N LEU A 11 9.46 27.97 -49.42
CA LEU A 11 8.55 26.83 -49.39
C LEU A 11 7.71 26.93 -48.10
N GLY A 12 6.40 27.09 -48.24
CA GLY A 12 5.45 26.94 -47.14
C GLY A 12 5.33 25.47 -46.75
N ILE A 13 6.00 25.10 -45.66
CA ILE A 13 5.84 23.82 -44.96
C ILE A 13 4.55 23.93 -44.14
N GLY A 14 3.53 23.16 -44.52
CA GLY A 14 2.36 22.92 -43.69
C GLY A 14 2.77 22.08 -42.48
N CYS A 15 2.76 22.68 -41.29
CA CYS A 15 2.94 21.95 -40.05
C CYS A 15 1.69 21.09 -39.80
N ALA A 16 1.86 19.77 -39.91
CA ALA A 16 0.94 18.78 -39.38
C ALA A 16 0.78 19.02 -37.87
N GLY A 17 -0.46 19.24 -37.43
CA GLY A 17 -0.83 19.29 -36.02
C GLY A 17 -0.53 17.94 -35.37
N ARG A 18 0.53 17.89 -34.58
CA ARG A 18 0.88 16.77 -33.73
C ARG A 18 -0.09 16.79 -32.54
N GLN A 19 -1.08 15.90 -32.54
CA GLN A 19 -1.85 15.60 -31.34
C GLN A 19 -0.88 15.03 -30.30
N THR A 20 -0.57 15.81 -29.28
CA THR A 20 0.05 15.29 -28.06
C THR A 20 -0.99 14.40 -27.36
N PRO A 21 -0.60 13.20 -26.90
CA PRO A 21 -1.49 12.33 -26.17
C PRO A 21 -1.95 13.04 -24.90
N GLU A 22 -3.27 12.97 -24.72
CA GLU A 22 -4.02 12.89 -23.47
C GLU A 22 -3.21 13.21 -22.21
N SER A 23 -3.56 14.34 -21.58
CA SER A 23 -3.05 14.75 -20.29
C SER A 23 -3.18 13.61 -19.30
N SER A 24 -2.04 13.02 -18.92
CA SER A 24 -1.93 12.18 -17.74
C SER A 24 -2.45 13.00 -16.55
N GLN A 25 -3.67 12.72 -16.11
CA GLN A 25 -4.14 13.24 -14.83
C GLN A 25 -3.12 12.77 -13.78
N GLU A 26 -2.47 13.74 -13.16
CA GLU A 26 -1.57 13.49 -12.04
C GLU A 26 -2.45 12.93 -10.93
N ILE A 27 -2.43 11.61 -10.77
CA ILE A 27 -3.12 10.94 -9.67
C ILE A 27 -2.47 11.48 -8.41
N VAL A 28 -3.16 12.40 -7.72
CA VAL A 28 -2.73 12.91 -6.43
C VAL A 28 -2.90 11.77 -5.44
N VAL A 29 -1.85 10.96 -5.31
CA VAL A 29 -1.77 9.95 -4.27
C VAL A 29 -1.73 10.70 -2.95
N SER A 30 -2.81 10.60 -2.17
CA SER A 30 -2.81 11.16 -0.82
C SER A 30 -1.66 10.54 -0.05
N PRO A 31 -0.86 11.33 0.69
CA PRO A 31 0.26 10.79 1.44
C PRO A 31 -0.23 9.72 2.42
N ILE A 32 0.61 8.70 2.64
CA ILE A 32 0.35 7.65 3.64
C ILE A 32 -0.02 8.34 4.97
N PRO A 33 -1.16 8.02 5.59
CA PRO A 33 -1.65 8.67 6.80
C PRO A 33 -0.90 8.18 8.05
N VAL A 34 0.43 8.33 8.05
CA VAL A 34 1.30 8.04 9.19
C VAL A 34 1.72 9.32 9.90
N PRO A 35 2.08 9.24 11.20
CA PRO A 35 2.65 10.38 11.92
C PRO A 35 3.91 10.91 11.21
N GLN A 36 4.20 12.19 11.41
CA GLN A 36 5.46 12.73 10.91
C GLN A 36 6.63 12.16 11.75
N PRO A 37 7.71 11.69 11.11
CA PRO A 37 8.90 11.30 11.84
C PRO A 37 9.56 12.52 12.48
N VAL A 38 10.25 12.30 13.61
CA VAL A 38 10.97 13.38 14.30
C VAL A 38 12.09 13.97 13.44
N TYR A 39 12.71 13.12 12.61
CA TYR A 39 13.69 13.53 11.61
C TYR A 39 13.02 13.64 10.24
N PRO A 40 13.32 14.68 9.44
CA PRO A 40 12.91 14.74 8.04
C PRO A 40 13.32 13.49 7.27
N ARG A 41 12.54 13.10 6.27
CA ARG A 41 12.75 11.86 5.51
C ARG A 41 14.16 11.76 4.92
N GLU A 42 14.74 12.89 4.49
CA GLU A 42 16.07 12.97 3.89
C GLU A 42 17.21 12.68 4.90
N GLN A 43 16.91 12.74 6.20
CA GLN A 43 17.85 12.44 7.29
C GLN A 43 17.72 11.01 7.80
N LEU A 44 16.69 10.27 7.38
CA LEU A 44 16.54 8.85 7.67
C LEU A 44 17.51 8.03 6.81
N SER A 45 17.79 6.78 7.19
CA SER A 45 18.63 5.90 6.38
C SER A 45 18.07 5.70 4.96
N THR A 46 18.97 5.45 4.01
CA THR A 46 18.59 5.13 2.62
C THR A 46 17.66 3.92 2.54
N ASP A 47 17.83 2.93 3.43
CA ASP A 47 16.99 1.74 3.47
C ASP A 47 15.55 2.08 3.90
N LEU A 48 15.38 2.96 4.89
CA LEU A 48 14.05 3.39 5.31
C LEU A 48 13.39 4.27 4.25
N GLN A 49 14.14 5.20 3.65
CA GLN A 49 13.63 6.03 2.55
C GLN A 49 13.17 5.17 1.36
N LEU A 50 13.94 4.13 1.03
CA LEU A 50 13.61 3.17 -0.02
C LEU A 50 12.35 2.38 0.33
N LEU A 51 12.27 1.79 1.53
CA LEU A 51 11.06 1.09 1.97
C LEU A 51 9.83 2.00 1.88
N TRP A 52 9.94 3.22 2.41
CA TRP A 52 8.86 4.19 2.38
C TRP A 52 8.38 4.44 0.95
N GLY A 53 9.30 4.67 0.01
CA GLY A 53 8.95 4.86 -1.40
C GLY A 53 8.29 3.64 -2.01
N ARG A 54 8.72 2.42 -1.64
CA ARG A 54 8.08 1.18 -2.12
C ARG A 54 6.67 0.98 -1.56
N VAL A 55 6.43 1.38 -0.32
CA VAL A 55 5.08 1.33 0.26
C VAL A 55 4.17 2.35 -0.42
N GLU A 56 4.66 3.58 -0.68
CA GLU A 56 3.94 4.59 -1.46
C GLU A 56 3.60 4.07 -2.86
N ASP A 57 4.59 3.52 -3.58
CA ASP A 57 4.40 2.90 -4.89
C ASP A 57 3.31 1.82 -4.84
N ALA A 58 3.32 0.98 -3.80
CA ALA A 58 2.39 -0.13 -3.67
C ALA A 58 0.96 0.36 -3.41
N VAL A 59 0.78 1.30 -2.48
CA VAL A 59 -0.53 1.88 -2.11
C VAL A 59 -1.10 2.73 -3.25
N ALA A 60 -0.24 3.34 -4.08
CA ALA A 60 -0.64 4.07 -5.29
C ALA A 60 -1.27 3.16 -6.36
N VAL A 61 -1.04 1.84 -6.32
CA VAL A 61 -1.72 0.88 -7.19
C VAL A 61 -3.15 0.68 -6.67
N ARG A 62 -4.06 1.60 -7.02
CA ARG A 62 -5.48 1.56 -6.62
C ARG A 62 -6.29 0.54 -7.44
N PRO A 63 -7.31 -0.09 -6.82
CA PRO A 63 -8.23 -0.96 -7.55
C PRO A 63 -8.92 -0.20 -8.68
N PRO A 64 -9.30 -0.88 -9.77
CA PRO A 64 -10.11 -0.26 -10.81
C PRO A 64 -11.46 0.16 -10.23
N GLU A 65 -12.07 1.19 -10.83
CA GLU A 65 -13.46 1.53 -10.54
C GLU A 65 -14.37 0.31 -10.78
N PRO A 66 -15.40 0.11 -9.96
CA PRO A 66 -16.44 -0.88 -10.22
C PRO A 66 -17.05 -0.71 -11.63
N PRO A 67 -17.61 -1.80 -12.22
CA PRO A 67 -18.35 -1.66 -13.47
C PRO A 67 -19.56 -0.72 -13.30
N GLU A 68 -19.95 -0.02 -14.35
CA GLU A 68 -21.15 0.84 -14.33
C GLU A 68 -22.45 0.03 -14.16
N GLY A 69 -22.44 -1.23 -14.59
CA GLY A 69 -23.54 -2.18 -14.40
C GLY A 69 -23.33 -3.07 -13.17
N ASP A 70 -24.43 -3.43 -12.52
CA ASP A 70 -24.52 -4.30 -11.34
C ASP A 70 -24.91 -5.75 -11.67
N SER A 71 -25.03 -6.05 -12.97
CA SER A 71 -25.32 -7.40 -13.45
C SER A 71 -24.18 -8.37 -13.10
N GLU A 72 -24.53 -9.64 -12.89
CA GLU A 72 -23.56 -10.72 -12.63
C GLU A 72 -22.48 -10.79 -13.73
N GLU A 73 -22.88 -10.63 -15.00
CA GLU A 73 -21.95 -10.67 -16.14
C GLU A 73 -20.96 -9.48 -16.12
N ASP A 74 -21.42 -8.28 -15.74
CA ASP A 74 -20.54 -7.11 -15.68
C ASP A 74 -19.53 -7.22 -14.54
N ILE A 75 -19.96 -7.75 -13.39
CA ILE A 75 -19.09 -7.96 -12.24
C ILE A 75 -18.11 -9.11 -12.47
N GLU A 76 -18.54 -10.21 -13.09
CA GLU A 76 -17.65 -11.30 -13.47
C GLU A 76 -16.57 -10.82 -14.45
N ARG A 77 -16.96 -10.08 -15.50
CA ARG A 77 -16.02 -9.51 -16.47
C ARG A 77 -15.03 -8.54 -15.81
N TRP A 78 -15.50 -7.74 -14.86
CA TRP A 78 -14.65 -6.83 -14.07
C TRP A 78 -13.68 -7.61 -13.16
N ALA A 79 -14.17 -8.63 -12.46
CA ALA A 79 -13.40 -9.44 -11.53
C ALA A 79 -12.29 -10.22 -12.26
N GLU A 80 -12.62 -10.87 -13.38
CA GLU A 80 -11.70 -11.71 -14.15
C GLU A 80 -10.68 -10.90 -14.97
N GLY A 81 -11.00 -9.66 -15.32
CA GLY A 81 -10.15 -8.76 -16.09
C GLY A 81 -9.45 -7.72 -15.20
N PRO A 82 -9.95 -6.47 -15.17
CA PRO A 82 -9.23 -5.34 -14.58
C PRO A 82 -8.92 -5.53 -13.09
N PHE A 83 -9.80 -6.17 -12.30
CA PHE A 83 -9.53 -6.40 -10.88
C PHE A 83 -8.43 -7.44 -10.65
N ARG A 84 -8.44 -8.54 -11.41
CA ARG A 84 -7.38 -9.55 -11.39
C ARG A 84 -6.02 -8.96 -11.81
N ASP A 85 -6.00 -8.14 -12.85
CA ASP A 85 -4.79 -7.46 -13.30
C ASP A 85 -4.27 -6.49 -12.23
N TRP A 86 -5.18 -5.78 -11.56
CA TRP A 86 -4.83 -4.95 -10.41
C TRP A 86 -4.22 -5.77 -9.27
N LEU A 87 -4.82 -6.89 -8.87
CA LEU A 87 -4.28 -7.78 -7.83
C LEU A 87 -2.85 -8.23 -8.17
N GLY A 88 -2.59 -8.60 -9.43
CA GLY A 88 -1.25 -8.95 -9.90
C GLY A 88 -0.25 -7.82 -9.69
N ARG A 89 -0.56 -6.61 -10.17
CA ARG A 89 0.31 -5.43 -10.01
C ARG A 89 0.50 -5.02 -8.55
N ARG A 90 -0.58 -5.07 -7.75
CA ARG A 90 -0.56 -4.72 -6.33
C ARG A 90 0.32 -5.69 -5.56
N ARG A 91 0.20 -7.00 -5.83
CA ARG A 91 1.08 -8.04 -5.27
C ARG A 91 2.54 -7.78 -5.60
N GLU A 92 2.89 -7.57 -6.87
CA GLU A 92 4.27 -7.30 -7.26
C GLU A 92 4.86 -6.07 -6.57
N ALA A 93 4.05 -5.03 -6.36
CA ALA A 93 4.48 -3.84 -5.64
C ALA A 93 4.69 -4.11 -4.14
N THR A 94 3.76 -4.86 -3.52
CA THR A 94 3.89 -5.32 -2.13
C THR A 94 5.13 -6.19 -1.94
N ASP A 95 5.42 -7.10 -2.86
CA ASP A 95 6.62 -7.96 -2.81
C ASP A 95 7.92 -7.15 -2.85
N ARG A 96 7.96 -6.06 -3.65
CA ARG A 96 9.11 -5.13 -3.68
C ARG A 96 9.28 -4.37 -2.37
N ALA A 97 8.18 -3.95 -1.74
CA ALA A 97 8.21 -3.27 -0.45
C ALA A 97 8.65 -4.23 0.66
N LEU A 98 8.12 -5.46 0.69
CA LEU A 98 8.56 -6.51 1.61
C LEU A 98 10.07 -6.75 1.48
N ALA A 99 10.61 -6.84 0.26
CA ALA A 99 12.04 -6.99 0.05
C ALA A 99 12.88 -5.79 0.57
N ALA A 100 12.33 -4.59 0.64
CA ALA A 100 13.05 -3.44 1.20
C ALA A 100 13.18 -3.51 2.74
N THR A 101 12.31 -4.27 3.42
CA THR A 101 12.36 -4.40 4.89
C THR A 101 13.62 -5.11 5.40
N TYR A 102 14.29 -5.94 4.58
CA TYR A 102 15.51 -6.64 5.00
C TYR A 102 16.63 -5.69 5.41
N GLY A 103 16.75 -4.56 4.70
CA GLY A 103 17.75 -3.54 5.00
C GLY A 103 17.63 -3.01 6.42
N LEU A 104 16.41 -2.92 6.96
CA LEU A 104 16.11 -2.30 8.25
C LEU A 104 16.53 -3.11 9.48
N ARG A 105 16.82 -4.41 9.34
CA ARG A 105 17.01 -5.31 10.50
C ARG A 105 18.12 -4.87 11.46
N THR A 106 19.14 -4.18 10.94
CA THR A 106 20.31 -3.72 11.72
C THR A 106 20.28 -2.24 12.07
N HIS A 107 19.20 -1.52 11.71
CA HIS A 107 19.08 -0.09 11.97
C HIS A 107 18.59 0.21 13.39
N PRO A 108 18.70 1.47 13.86
CA PRO A 108 18.15 1.89 15.15
C PRO A 108 16.67 1.52 15.32
N LEU A 109 16.23 1.36 16.57
CA LEU A 109 14.87 0.92 16.89
C LEU A 109 13.78 1.82 16.29
N PHE A 110 14.00 3.15 16.25
CA PHE A 110 13.01 4.07 15.68
C PHE A 110 12.79 3.84 14.18
N GLU A 111 13.85 3.63 13.39
CA GLU A 111 13.72 3.36 11.95
C GLU A 111 13.08 2.01 11.68
N ARG A 112 13.42 1.01 12.49
CA ARG A 112 12.75 -0.29 12.48
C ARG A 112 11.26 -0.14 12.79
N GLY A 113 10.92 0.65 13.81
CA GLY A 113 9.54 0.93 14.21
C GLY A 113 8.74 1.57 13.08
N ILE A 114 9.27 2.64 12.46
CA ILE A 114 8.66 3.28 11.29
C ILE A 114 8.48 2.28 10.15
N GLY A 115 9.54 1.54 9.80
CA GLY A 115 9.47 0.57 8.70
C GLY A 115 8.44 -0.54 8.93
N THR A 116 8.34 -1.03 10.16
CA THR A 116 7.32 -2.00 10.56
C THR A 116 5.91 -1.41 10.51
N ALA A 117 5.72 -0.14 10.91
CA ALA A 117 4.43 0.54 10.79
C ALA A 117 3.98 0.73 9.33
N LEU A 118 4.91 1.11 8.44
CA LEU A 118 4.65 1.23 7.00
C LEU A 118 4.26 -0.11 6.38
N PHE A 119 4.91 -1.19 6.82
CA PHE A 119 4.56 -2.56 6.42
C PHE A 119 3.15 -2.94 6.89
N GLY A 120 2.79 -2.63 8.14
CA GLY A 120 1.45 -2.84 8.67
C GLY A 120 0.38 -2.12 7.85
N TYR A 121 0.61 -0.84 7.57
CA TYR A 121 -0.28 -0.02 6.74
C TYR A 121 -0.45 -0.57 5.32
N MET A 122 0.64 -1.04 4.70
CA MET A 122 0.58 -1.58 3.34
C MET A 122 -0.39 -2.78 3.22
N TYR A 123 -0.33 -3.71 4.18
CA TYR A 123 -1.22 -4.87 4.20
C TYR A 123 -2.64 -4.52 4.63
N GLU A 124 -2.80 -3.55 5.52
CA GLU A 124 -4.10 -2.99 5.86
C GLU A 124 -4.79 -2.40 4.62
N ASP A 125 -4.10 -1.53 3.87
CA ASP A 125 -4.65 -0.91 2.66
C ASP A 125 -4.98 -1.95 1.59
N LEU A 126 -4.15 -3.00 1.44
CA LEU A 126 -4.46 -4.12 0.56
C LEU A 126 -5.77 -4.81 0.96
N ALA A 127 -5.90 -5.20 2.23
CA ALA A 127 -7.09 -5.88 2.72
C ALA A 127 -8.34 -4.99 2.60
N SER A 128 -8.22 -3.71 2.96
CA SER A 128 -9.29 -2.73 2.81
C SER A 128 -9.69 -2.52 1.35
N SER A 129 -8.73 -2.48 0.43
CA SER A 129 -8.99 -2.28 -1.00
C SER A 129 -9.72 -3.48 -1.61
N ILE A 130 -9.36 -4.71 -1.21
CA ILE A 130 -10.06 -5.92 -1.68
C ILE A 130 -11.47 -6.00 -1.06
N ARG A 131 -11.61 -5.67 0.23
CA ARG A 131 -12.91 -5.64 0.91
C ARG A 131 -13.87 -4.62 0.31
N GLY A 132 -13.35 -3.56 -0.30
CA GLY A 132 -14.13 -2.54 -1.00
C GLY A 132 -14.57 -2.94 -2.42
N ALA A 133 -14.29 -4.16 -2.88
CA ALA A 133 -14.77 -4.63 -4.18
C ALA A 133 -16.32 -4.66 -4.23
N PRO A 134 -16.93 -4.36 -5.39
CA PRO A 134 -18.38 -4.41 -5.56
C PRO A 134 -18.92 -5.82 -5.33
N VAL A 135 -20.09 -5.88 -4.70
CA VAL A 135 -20.85 -7.12 -4.50
C VAL A 135 -21.95 -7.19 -5.56
N PRO A 136 -22.11 -8.32 -6.28
CA PRO A 136 -23.23 -8.53 -7.20
C PRO A 136 -24.60 -8.25 -6.59
N GLU A 137 -25.50 -7.60 -7.34
CA GLU A 137 -26.82 -7.21 -6.84
C GLU A 137 -27.62 -8.43 -6.34
N ASN A 138 -27.57 -9.53 -7.10
CA ASN A 138 -28.20 -10.80 -6.72
C ASN A 138 -27.64 -11.40 -5.41
N ILE A 139 -26.37 -11.16 -5.09
CA ILE A 139 -25.76 -11.54 -3.81
C ILE A 139 -26.15 -10.52 -2.73
N ALA A 140 -26.17 -9.23 -3.03
CA ALA A 140 -26.46 -8.16 -2.08
C ALA A 140 -27.93 -8.16 -1.61
N GLU A 141 -28.87 -8.53 -2.48
CA GLU A 141 -30.30 -8.61 -2.18
C GLU A 141 -30.71 -9.85 -1.39
N ASP A 142 -29.90 -10.92 -1.43
CA ASP A 142 -30.11 -12.16 -0.66
C ASP A 142 -29.22 -12.17 0.59
N PRO A 143 -29.79 -12.00 1.81
CA PRO A 143 -28.99 -11.94 3.04
C PRO A 143 -28.14 -13.18 3.30
N GLY A 144 -28.59 -14.36 2.86
CA GLY A 144 -27.85 -15.61 3.04
C GLY A 144 -26.66 -15.70 2.09
N LEU A 145 -26.83 -15.29 0.82
CA LEU A 145 -25.71 -15.22 -0.12
C LEU A 145 -24.71 -14.13 0.28
N LEU A 146 -25.18 -12.98 0.73
CA LEU A 146 -24.33 -11.90 1.23
C LEU A 146 -23.50 -12.35 2.44
N GLU A 147 -24.10 -13.08 3.38
CA GLU A 147 -23.38 -13.64 4.54
C GLU A 147 -22.28 -14.63 4.09
N ILE A 148 -22.59 -15.54 3.17
CA ILE A 148 -21.61 -16.49 2.62
C ILE A 148 -20.48 -15.77 1.91
N TYR A 149 -20.82 -14.78 1.06
CA TYR A 149 -19.85 -13.99 0.31
C TYR A 149 -18.91 -13.23 1.25
N THR A 150 -19.47 -12.48 2.20
CA THR A 150 -18.69 -11.66 3.14
C THR A 150 -17.85 -12.50 4.10
N THR A 151 -18.36 -13.67 4.53
CA THR A 151 -17.59 -14.63 5.34
C THR A 151 -16.42 -15.17 4.55
N SER A 152 -16.65 -15.67 3.33
CA SER A 152 -15.58 -16.18 2.46
C SER A 152 -14.54 -15.11 2.15
N LEU A 153 -14.97 -13.89 1.82
CA LEU A 153 -14.06 -12.78 1.57
C LEU A 153 -13.23 -12.45 2.82
N THR A 154 -13.87 -12.41 4.00
CA THR A 154 -13.17 -12.17 5.26
C THR A 154 -12.13 -13.25 5.53
N GLU A 155 -12.47 -14.53 5.38
CA GLU A 155 -11.52 -15.65 5.56
C GLU A 155 -10.29 -15.55 4.64
N HIS A 156 -10.48 -15.13 3.38
CA HIS A 156 -9.36 -14.93 2.44
C HIS A 156 -8.50 -13.70 2.78
N LEU A 157 -9.09 -12.71 3.46
CA LEU A 157 -8.39 -11.49 3.86
C LEU A 157 -7.73 -11.59 5.23
N THR A 158 -8.18 -12.50 6.09
CA THR A 158 -7.64 -12.72 7.44
C THR A 158 -6.11 -12.83 7.46
N PRO A 159 -5.43 -13.58 6.57
CA PRO A 159 -3.97 -13.65 6.60
C PRO A 159 -3.29 -12.28 6.40
N PHE A 160 -3.85 -11.40 5.57
CA PHE A 160 -3.30 -10.06 5.37
C PHE A 160 -3.55 -9.15 6.57
N ALA A 161 -4.74 -9.27 7.18
CA ALA A 161 -5.08 -8.54 8.40
C ALA A 161 -4.20 -8.98 9.59
N GLU A 162 -3.93 -10.27 9.73
CA GLU A 162 -3.00 -10.80 10.75
C GLU A 162 -1.58 -10.27 10.57
N LEU A 163 -1.06 -10.23 9.32
CA LEU A 163 0.23 -9.63 9.02
C LEU A 163 0.27 -8.14 9.40
N SER A 164 -0.79 -7.41 9.07
CA SER A 164 -0.92 -6.00 9.41
C SER A 164 -0.93 -5.78 10.92
N ALA A 165 -1.79 -6.50 11.65
CA ALA A 165 -1.88 -6.42 13.11
C ALA A 165 -0.55 -6.78 13.77
N LYS A 166 0.07 -7.91 13.40
CA LYS A 166 1.39 -8.31 13.94
C LYS A 166 2.44 -7.22 13.73
N ALA A 167 2.45 -6.58 12.56
CA ALA A 167 3.36 -5.48 12.28
C ALA A 167 3.08 -4.27 13.18
N TYR A 168 1.82 -3.83 13.32
CA TYR A 168 1.48 -2.72 14.22
C TYR A 168 1.89 -2.98 15.68
N TYR A 169 1.62 -4.17 16.22
CA TYR A 169 2.04 -4.51 17.58
C TYR A 169 3.57 -4.63 17.71
N ALA A 170 4.27 -5.07 16.66
CA ALA A 170 5.73 -5.06 16.62
C ALA A 170 6.31 -3.63 16.60
N CYS A 171 5.68 -2.72 15.84
CA CYS A 171 6.01 -1.30 15.85
C CYS A 171 5.85 -0.72 17.26
N LEU A 172 4.70 -0.96 17.91
CA LEU A 172 4.45 -0.53 19.28
C LEU A 172 5.55 -1.04 20.22
N GLY A 173 5.89 -2.33 20.15
CA GLY A 173 6.97 -2.91 20.97
C GLY A 173 8.33 -2.24 20.76
N LEU A 174 8.68 -1.90 19.51
CA LEU A 174 9.94 -1.21 19.21
C LEU A 174 9.99 0.20 19.81
N PHE A 175 8.89 0.95 19.76
CA PHE A 175 8.83 2.29 20.36
C PHE A 175 8.72 2.28 21.87
N LEU A 176 8.03 1.31 22.48
CA LEU A 176 8.05 1.11 23.93
C LEU A 176 9.46 0.79 24.42
N LYS A 177 10.19 -0.08 23.71
CA LYS A 177 11.58 -0.43 24.02
C LYS A 177 12.57 0.72 23.84
N LEU A 178 12.27 1.66 22.93
CA LEU A 178 13.11 2.83 22.73
C LEU A 178 13.06 3.80 23.93
N GLU A 179 11.97 3.78 24.71
CA GLU A 179 11.76 4.60 25.91
C GLU A 179 11.97 6.12 25.69
N ASP A 180 11.61 6.61 24.51
CA ASP A 180 11.88 7.98 24.10
C ASP A 180 10.59 8.74 23.76
N PRO A 181 10.18 9.73 24.58
CA PRO A 181 8.91 10.44 24.44
C PRO A 181 8.70 11.14 23.09
N GLN A 182 9.76 11.50 22.37
CA GLN A 182 9.63 12.14 21.05
C GLN A 182 8.98 11.22 20.01
N TRP A 183 8.96 9.91 20.27
CA TRP A 183 8.33 8.89 19.41
C TRP A 183 6.96 8.43 19.93
N GLY A 184 6.41 9.10 20.94
CA GLY A 184 5.13 8.71 21.55
C GLY A 184 3.95 8.68 20.57
N GLU A 185 3.92 9.60 19.59
CA GLU A 185 2.87 9.60 18.55
C GLU A 185 2.91 8.35 17.66
N TRP A 186 4.10 7.83 17.38
CA TRP A 186 4.25 6.60 16.61
C TRP A 186 3.82 5.37 17.41
N ALA A 187 4.14 5.31 18.70
CA ALA A 187 3.66 4.25 19.57
C ALA A 187 2.12 4.25 19.64
N LEU A 188 1.51 5.42 19.85
CA LEU A 188 0.05 5.57 19.88
C LEU A 188 -0.58 5.17 18.54
N TYR A 189 -0.05 5.66 17.42
CA TYR A 189 -0.52 5.28 16.09
C TYR A 189 -0.50 3.77 15.89
N CYS A 190 0.59 3.10 16.26
CA CYS A 190 0.72 1.65 16.10
C CYS A 190 -0.24 0.87 17.02
N ASP A 191 -0.49 1.34 18.23
CA ASP A 191 -1.50 0.76 19.14
C ASP A 191 -2.91 0.90 18.56
N GLU A 192 -3.31 2.11 18.19
CA GLU A 192 -4.64 2.42 17.66
C GLU A 192 -4.95 1.67 16.37
N ARG A 193 -4.03 1.71 15.39
CA ARG A 193 -4.23 0.99 14.11
C ARG A 193 -4.21 -0.51 14.30
N GLY A 194 -3.30 -1.03 15.12
CA GLY A 194 -3.25 -2.45 15.43
C GLY A 194 -4.56 -2.95 16.06
N ALA A 195 -5.10 -2.20 17.02
CA ALA A 195 -6.38 -2.51 17.65
C ALA A 195 -7.56 -2.44 16.66
N GLU A 196 -7.58 -1.45 15.77
CA GLU A 196 -8.63 -1.31 14.75
C GLU A 196 -8.65 -2.48 13.76
N VAL A 197 -7.47 -2.94 13.30
CA VAL A 197 -7.37 -4.13 12.43
C VAL A 197 -7.87 -5.37 13.16
N VAL A 198 -7.46 -5.56 14.43
CA VAL A 198 -7.91 -6.68 15.26
C VAL A 198 -9.43 -6.68 15.43
N ASP A 199 -10.04 -5.53 15.73
CA ASP A 199 -11.49 -5.40 15.89
C ASP A 199 -12.24 -5.66 14.56
N THR A 200 -11.80 -5.01 13.48
CA THR A 200 -12.42 -5.10 12.15
C THR A 200 -12.47 -6.53 11.59
N PHE A 201 -11.42 -7.31 11.85
CA PHE A 201 -11.30 -8.70 11.39
C PHE A 201 -11.57 -9.73 12.49
N LYS A 202 -11.96 -9.29 13.70
CA LYS A 202 -12.21 -10.15 14.87
C LYS A 202 -11.06 -11.12 15.16
N LEU A 203 -9.83 -10.63 15.05
CA LEU A 203 -8.62 -11.41 15.26
C LEU A 203 -8.38 -11.61 16.76
N GLU A 204 -7.59 -12.63 17.10
CA GLU A 204 -6.96 -12.68 18.40
C GLU A 204 -5.85 -11.61 18.45
N PRO A 205 -5.83 -10.72 19.46
CA PRO A 205 -4.76 -9.75 19.60
C PRO A 205 -3.40 -10.45 19.65
N PRO A 206 -2.38 -9.97 18.90
CA PRO A 206 -1.02 -10.50 19.02
C PRO A 206 -0.57 -10.43 20.49
N GLU A 207 0.16 -11.44 20.95
CA GLU A 207 0.73 -11.39 22.31
C GLU A 207 1.55 -10.11 22.48
N PRO A 208 1.38 -9.40 23.61
CA PRO A 208 2.11 -8.17 23.84
C PRO A 208 3.61 -8.45 23.84
N PRO A 209 4.43 -7.54 23.27
CA PRO A 209 5.86 -7.70 23.25
C PRO A 209 6.39 -7.77 24.69
N VAL A 210 7.01 -8.89 25.05
CA VAL A 210 7.66 -9.05 26.35
C VAL A 210 8.86 -8.08 26.39
N PRO A 211 8.97 -7.21 27.42
CA PRO A 211 9.94 -6.09 27.43
C PRO A 211 11.40 -6.49 27.16
N ASP A 212 11.79 -7.70 27.60
CA ASP A 212 13.15 -8.23 27.49
C ASP A 212 13.28 -9.41 26.51
N ALA A 213 12.22 -9.78 25.80
CA ALA A 213 12.33 -10.81 24.79
C ALA A 213 13.00 -10.23 23.53
N ASP A 214 13.82 -11.06 22.89
CA ASP A 214 14.20 -10.81 21.50
C ASP A 214 12.91 -10.66 20.67
N PRO A 215 12.90 -9.75 19.66
CA PRO A 215 11.74 -9.56 18.81
C PRO A 215 11.26 -10.92 18.29
N PRO A 216 9.95 -11.20 18.26
CA PRO A 216 9.44 -12.52 17.93
C PRO A 216 10.13 -13.08 16.70
N THR A 217 10.68 -14.29 16.83
CA THR A 217 11.29 -15.02 15.70
C THR A 217 10.30 -15.10 14.53
N ASP A 218 8.99 -15.12 14.84
CA ASP A 218 7.89 -15.09 13.89
C ASP A 218 7.85 -13.82 13.03
N LEU A 219 8.17 -12.62 13.55
CA LEU A 219 8.29 -11.42 12.71
C LEU A 219 9.52 -11.47 11.80
N THR A 220 10.60 -12.09 12.29
CA THR A 220 11.78 -12.33 11.44
C THR A 220 11.44 -13.36 10.35
N GLN A 221 10.58 -14.34 10.63
CA GLN A 221 10.07 -15.31 9.66
C GLN A 221 9.03 -14.71 8.71
N LEU A 222 8.16 -13.80 9.15
CA LEU A 222 7.22 -13.07 8.27
C LEU A 222 7.95 -12.20 7.26
N LEU A 223 9.14 -11.72 7.63
CA LEU A 223 10.02 -10.97 6.76
C LEU A 223 11.05 -11.86 6.05
N THR A 224 10.93 -13.20 6.00
CA THR A 224 11.85 -14.10 5.27
C THR A 224 11.04 -15.15 4.50
N PRO A 225 11.22 -15.38 3.18
CA PRO A 225 10.50 -16.46 2.51
C PRO A 225 11.12 -17.81 2.94
N PRO A 226 10.45 -18.95 2.71
CA PRO A 226 11.05 -20.27 2.91
C PRO A 226 12.35 -20.47 2.11
#